data_AF-A0A2N2Z3G0-F1
#
_entry.id   AF-A0A2N2Z3G0-F1
#
_cell.length_a   1.000
_cell.length_b   1.000
_cell.length_c   1.000
_cell.angle_alpha   90.00
_cell.angle_beta   90.00
_cell.angle_gamma   90.00
#
_symmetry.space_group_name_H-M   'P 1'
#
loop_
_entity.id
_entity.type
_entity.pdbx_description
1 polymer ?
#
loop_
_entity_poly.entity_id
_entity_poly.type
_entity_poly.pdbx_seq_one_letter_code
_entity_poly.pdbx_strand_id
1 'polypeptide(L)' 'MVNLRRPERESRGSGFSMKYLSLLIAATMALVLWAYQRIYFGNASVWLLVSAIVMAALAFGLAIYHIVMIWRRHKE' A
#
# COMPACT_ATOMS: atom_id res chain seq x y z
N MET A 1 39.48 2.13 21.92
CA MET A 1 38.29 1.35 21.53
C MET A 1 37.35 2.28 20.78
N VAL A 2 37.21 2.10 19.46
CA VAL A 2 36.32 2.94 18.64
C VAL A 2 34.89 2.43 18.83
N ASN A 3 34.03 3.26 19.40
CA ASN A 3 32.60 2.98 19.56
C ASN A 3 31.93 3.04 18.19
N LEU A 4 31.85 1.90 17.51
CA LEU A 4 31.04 1.74 16.31
C LEU A 4 29.57 1.86 16.72
N ARG A 5 28.95 2.99 16.39
CA ARG A 5 27.51 3.23 16.52
C ARG A 5 26.79 2.04 15.86
N ARG A 6 26.20 1.15 16.67
CA ARG A 6 25.44 0.02 16.14
C ARG A 6 24.33 0.62 15.27
N PRO A 7 24.25 0.28 13.96
CA PRO A 7 23.12 0.73 13.15
C PRO A 7 21.86 0.18 13.81
N GLU A 8 20.95 1.09 14.15
CA GLU A 8 19.67 0.76 14.77
C GLU A 8 18.97 -0.31 13.92
N ARG A 9 18.50 -1.36 14.59
CA ARG A 9 17.77 -2.49 13.99
C ARG A 9 16.55 -2.04 13.18
N GLU A 10 16.08 -0.80 13.32
CA GLU A 10 15.03 -0.20 12.50
C GLU A 10 15.43 -0.03 11.02
N SER A 11 16.72 0.10 10.70
CA SER A 11 17.18 0.38 9.32
C SER A 11 17.10 -0.83 8.37
N ARG A 12 17.05 -2.07 8.89
CA ARG A 12 17.13 -3.29 8.06
C ARG A 12 15.78 -3.90 7.68
N GLY A 13 14.68 -3.28 8.10
CA GLY A 13 13.36 -3.90 7.98
C GLY A 13 12.24 -2.87 7.94
N SER A 14 12.43 -1.73 7.28
CA SER A 14 11.30 -0.86 6.91
C SER A 14 10.44 -1.55 5.83
N GLY A 15 9.85 -2.70 6.18
CA GLY A 15 8.71 -3.32 5.50
C GLY A 15 7.48 -2.39 5.45
N PHE A 16 7.64 -1.17 5.94
CA PHE A 16 6.83 0.00 5.74
C PHE A 16 6.56 0.26 4.25
N SER A 17 7.57 0.55 3.41
CA SER A 17 7.32 0.90 2.00
C SER A 17 6.76 -0.27 1.18
N MET A 18 7.31 -1.47 1.38
CA MET A 18 7.01 -2.63 0.54
C MET A 18 5.54 -3.08 0.63
N LYS A 19 4.92 -3.00 1.81
CA LYS A 19 3.54 -3.47 2.04
C LYS A 19 2.48 -2.54 1.46
N TYR A 20 2.64 -1.22 1.59
CA TYR A 20 1.69 -0.28 0.95
C TYR A 20 1.87 -0.25 -0.55
N LEU A 21 3.12 -0.30 -1.03
CA LEU A 21 3.41 -0.36 -2.45
C LEU A 21 2.81 -1.62 -3.08
N SER A 22 2.97 -2.78 -2.45
CA SER A 22 2.36 -4.03 -2.95
C SER A 22 0.84 -4.01 -2.93
N LEU A 23 0.20 -3.42 -1.91
CA LEU A 23 -1.26 -3.26 -1.87
C LEU A 23 -1.77 -2.32 -2.96
N LEU A 24 -1.05 -1.21 -3.20
CA LEU A 24 -1.36 -0.26 -4.26
C LEU A 24 -1.19 -0.89 -5.65
N ILE A 25 -0.11 -1.64 -5.85
CA ILE A 25 0.14 -2.39 -7.10
C ILE A 25 -0.96 -3.42 -7.31
N ALA A 26 -1.36 -4.17 -6.28
CA ALA A 26 -2.45 -5.14 -6.37
C ALA A 26 -3.80 -4.48 -6.73
N ALA A 27 -4.13 -3.35 -6.10
CA ALA A 27 -5.32 -2.56 -6.43
C ALA A 27 -5.30 -2.07 -7.89
N THR A 28 -4.14 -1.59 -8.34
CA THR A 28 -3.94 -1.10 -9.71
C THR A 28 -4.10 -2.24 -10.72
N MET A 29 -3.50 -3.39 -10.46
CA MET A 29 -3.61 -4.57 -11.33
C MET A 29 -5.03 -5.10 -11.41
N ALA A 30 -5.77 -5.12 -10.29
CA ALA A 30 -7.18 -5.52 -10.28
C ALA A 30 -8.05 -4.56 -11.13
N LEU A 31 -7.79 -3.26 -11.06
CA LEU A 31 -8.45 -2.24 -11.89
C LEU A 31 -8.14 -2.40 -13.38
N VAL A 32 -6.86 -2.65 -13.73
CA VAL A 32 -6.44 -2.90 -15.11
C VAL A 32 -7.10 -4.17 -15.66
N LEU A 33 -7.13 -5.26 -14.88
CA LEU A 33 -7.80 -6.50 -15.25
C LEU A 33 -9.30 -6.31 -15.45
N TRP A 34 -9.95 -5.53 -14.58
CA TRP A 34 -11.35 -5.19 -14.72
C TRP A 34 -11.62 -4.37 -15.98
N ALA A 35 -10.81 -3.33 -16.25
CA ALA A 35 -10.93 -2.49 -17.43
C ALA A 35 -10.69 -3.30 -18.71
N TYR A 36 -9.70 -4.19 -18.70
CA TYR A 36 -9.44 -5.13 -19.80
C TYR A 36 -10.67 -6.02 -20.05
N GLN A 37 -11.24 -6.61 -19.00
CA GLN A 37 -12.47 -7.41 -19.14
C GLN A 37 -13.64 -6.60 -19.73
N ARG A 38 -13.81 -5.36 -19.27
CA ARG A 38 -14.86 -4.45 -19.75
C ARG A 38 -14.72 -4.15 -21.25
N ILE A 39 -13.49 -3.90 -21.71
CA ILE A 39 -13.20 -3.50 -23.11
C ILE A 39 -13.34 -4.69 -24.05
N TYR A 40 -12.77 -5.85 -23.71
CA TYR A 40 -12.65 -6.98 -24.64
C TYR A 40 -13.84 -7.96 -24.59
N PHE A 41 -14.50 -8.10 -23.44
CA PHE A 41 -15.53 -9.11 -23.24
C PHE A 41 -16.93 -8.53 -23.00
N GLY A 42 -17.05 -7.19 -22.85
CA GLY A 42 -18.31 -6.47 -22.60
C GLY A 42 -18.92 -6.70 -21.21
N ASN A 43 -18.67 -7.86 -20.62
CA ASN A 43 -19.06 -8.25 -19.27
C ASN A 43 -17.84 -8.25 -18.34
N ALA A 44 -17.74 -7.21 -17.52
CA ALA A 44 -16.71 -7.12 -16.49
C ALA A 44 -17.23 -7.65 -15.15
N SER A 45 -16.42 -8.44 -14.46
CA SER A 45 -16.82 -8.99 -13.17
C SER A 45 -16.99 -7.88 -12.13
N VAL A 46 -18.19 -7.75 -11.58
CA VAL A 46 -18.49 -6.80 -10.49
C VAL A 46 -17.61 -7.11 -9.26
N TRP A 47 -17.32 -8.38 -9.01
CA TRP A 47 -16.46 -8.81 -7.90
C TRP A 47 -15.03 -8.27 -8.02
N LEU A 48 -14.49 -8.17 -9.25
CA LEU A 48 -13.17 -7.57 -9.50
C LEU A 48 -13.17 -6.06 -9.25
N LEU A 49 -14.26 -5.38 -9.60
CA LEU A 49 -14.41 -3.95 -9.31
C LEU A 49 -14.47 -3.70 -7.80
N VAL A 50 -15.31 -4.47 -7.09
CA VAL A 50 -15.49 -4.33 -5.64
C VAL A 50 -14.17 -4.61 -4.92
N SER A 51 -13.44 -5.67 -5.29
CA SER A 51 -12.15 -5.97 -4.66
C SER A 51 -11.10 -4.89 -4.93
N ALA A 52 -11.05 -4.33 -6.15
CA ALA A 52 -10.15 -3.22 -6.47
C ALA A 52 -10.45 -1.97 -5.63
N ILE A 53 -11.74 -1.61 -5.48
CA ILE A 53 -12.17 -0.47 -4.66
C ILE A 53 -11.83 -0.70 -3.18
N VAL A 54 -12.10 -1.89 -2.64
CA VAL A 54 -11.78 -2.21 -1.24
C VAL A 54 -10.29 -2.16 -0.98
N MET A 55 -9.47 -2.72 -1.87
CA MET A 55 -8.00 -2.64 -1.75
C MET A 55 -7.50 -1.20 -1.84
N ALA A 56 -8.06 -0.37 -2.72
CA ALA A 56 -7.71 1.05 -2.81
C ALA A 56 -8.08 1.82 -1.53
N ALA A 57 -9.28 1.58 -0.98
CA ALA A 57 -9.73 2.20 0.27
C ALA A 57 -8.84 1.80 1.46
N LEU A 58 -8.46 0.52 1.56
CA LEU A 58 -7.54 0.03 2.59
C LEU A 58 -6.15 0.66 2.45
N ALA A 59 -5.60 0.72 1.23
CA ALA A 59 -4.31 1.37 0.97
C ALA A 59 -4.34 2.85 1.40
N PHE A 60 -5.42 3.56 1.08
CA PHE A 60 -5.59 4.96 1.41
C PHE A 60 -5.74 5.20 2.92
N GLY A 61 -6.55 4.39 3.60
CA GLY A 61 -6.71 4.47 5.06
C GLY A 61 -5.40 4.21 5.81
N LEU A 62 -4.63 3.23 5.36
CA LEU A 62 -3.30 2.95 5.87
C LEU A 62 -2.31 4.10 5.64
N ALA A 63 -2.37 4.74 4.46
CA ALA A 63 -1.53 5.91 4.16
C ALA A 63 -1.83 7.08 5.11
N ILE A 64 -3.12 7.39 5.34
CA ILE A 64 -3.54 8.44 6.28
C ILE A 64 -3.08 8.11 7.70
N TYR A 65 -3.36 6.90 8.17
CA TYR A 65 -2.96 6.47 9.52
C TYR A 65 -1.47 6.69 9.75
N HIS A 66 -0.65 6.40 8.74
CA HIS A 66 0.78 6.59 8.88
C HIS A 66 1.22 8.06 8.88
N ILE A 67 0.65 8.89 8.01
CA ILE A 67 0.93 10.34 8.03
C ILE A 67 0.62 10.91 9.42
N VAL A 68 -0.51 10.50 10.01
CA VAL A 68 -0.91 10.89 11.37
C VAL A 68 0.07 10.35 12.42
N MET A 69 0.55 9.11 12.28
CA MET A 69 1.52 8.52 13.22
C MET A 69 2.88 9.26 13.17
N ILE A 70 3.42 9.56 11.98
CA ILE A 70 4.64 10.35 11.83
C ILE A 70 4.44 11.71 12.50
N TRP A 71 3.32 12.38 12.21
CA TRP A 71 3.03 13.69 12.77
C TRP A 71 2.93 13.70 14.29
N ARG A 72 2.35 12.65 14.89
CA ARG A 72 2.33 12.45 16.34
C ARG A 72 3.74 12.26 16.92
N ARG A 73 4.57 11.39 16.33
CA ARG A 73 5.96 11.17 16.77
C ARG A 73 6.83 12.42 16.69
N HIS A 74 6.50 13.37 15.82
CA HIS A 74 7.27 14.60 15.64
C HIS A 74 6.90 15.71 16.64
N LYS A 75 5.79 15.55 17.37
CA LYS A 75 5.28 16.49 18.37
C LYS A 75 5.65 16.12 19.81
N GLU A 76 6.10 14.89 20.05
CA GLU A 76 6.70 14.42 21.30
C GLU A 76 8.21 14.73 21.33
#